data_AF-A0A950RP36-F1
#
_entry.id   AF-A0A950RP36-F1
#
_cell.length_a   1.000
_cell.length_b   1.000
_cell.length_c   1.000
_cell.angle_alpha   90.00
_cell.angle_beta   90.00
_cell.angle_gamma   90.00
#
_symmetry.space_group_name_H-M   'P 1'
#
loop_
_entity.id
_entity.type
_entity.pdbx_description
1 polymer ?
#
loop_
_entity_poly.entity_id
_entity_poly.type
_entity_poly.pdbx_seq_one_letter_code
_entity_poly.pdbx_strand_id
1 'polypeptide(L)'
;MAVKVSLINMKGGVGKSTLAVNLGWYFAFDSKRVLLVDLDPQFNASQYLLGTAEYERALRRGQRTIWDVFEQSTRTPQVPSGRFDIHEAIYPRASISSGGGKIDVILARLELALSLKTPYPQKERELSQAILDLEGEYDLVLI
;
A
#
# COMPACT_ATOMS: atom_id res chain seq x y z
N MET A 1 -15.52 -6.73 8.82
CA MET A 1 -14.70 -6.95 7.61
C MET A 1 -14.45 -5.62 6.94
N ALA A 2 -13.23 -5.36 6.49
CA ALA A 2 -12.90 -4.16 5.73
C ALA A 2 -13.50 -4.24 4.32
N VAL A 3 -14.06 -3.14 3.83
CA VAL A 3 -14.44 -3.01 2.42
C VAL A 3 -13.17 -2.83 1.59
N LYS A 4 -13.01 -3.58 0.50
CA LYS A 4 -11.81 -3.56 -0.36
C LYS A 4 -12.21 -3.01 -1.73
N VAL A 5 -11.59 -1.92 -2.17
CA VAL A 5 -11.95 -1.23 -3.42
C VAL A 5 -10.69 -1.01 -4.26
N SER A 6 -10.71 -1.48 -5.51
CA SER A 6 -9.62 -1.25 -6.45
C SER A 6 -9.97 -0.18 -7.48
N LEU A 7 -9.11 0.82 -7.66
CA LEU A 7 -9.26 1.90 -8.63
C LEU A 7 -8.47 1.57 -9.91
N ILE A 8 -9.11 0.85 -10.83
CA ILE A 8 -8.47 0.34 -12.05
C ILE A 8 -8.93 1.10 -13.29
N ASN A 9 -7.98 1.60 -14.09
CA ASN A 9 -8.21 2.13 -15.43
C ASN A 9 -6.91 2.06 -16.24
N MET A 10 -6.98 1.47 -17.43
CA MET A 10 -5.83 1.25 -18.32
C MET A 10 -5.31 2.55 -18.97
N LYS A 11 -6.06 3.66 -18.92
CA LYS A 11 -5.61 4.96 -19.41
C LYS A 11 -4.78 5.70 -18.36
N GLY A 12 -3.63 6.22 -18.76
CA GLY A 12 -2.80 7.12 -17.95
C GLY A 12 -3.45 8.51 -17.78
N GLY A 13 -3.17 9.19 -16.68
CA GLY A 13 -3.60 10.59 -16.48
C GLY A 13 -5.10 10.81 -16.23
N VAL A 14 -5.87 9.77 -15.90
CA VAL A 14 -7.32 9.86 -15.61
C VAL A 14 -7.66 10.12 -14.14
N GLY A 15 -6.66 10.40 -13.29
CA GLY A 15 -6.87 10.77 -11.89
C GLY A 15 -7.06 9.62 -10.90
N LYS A 16 -6.69 8.37 -11.23
CA LYS A 16 -6.83 7.21 -10.31
C LYS A 16 -6.19 7.44 -8.94
N SER A 17 -4.89 7.74 -8.92
CA SER A 17 -4.12 7.98 -7.68
C SER A 17 -4.65 9.19 -6.92
N THR A 18 -5.01 10.26 -7.65
CA THR A 18 -5.63 11.45 -7.07
C THR A 18 -6.95 11.11 -6.37
N LEU A 19 -7.81 10.33 -7.03
CA LEU A 19 -9.09 9.92 -6.47
C LEU A 19 -8.89 8.99 -5.27
N ALA A 20 -7.98 8.02 -5.35
CA ALA A 20 -7.68 7.09 -4.26
C ALA A 20 -7.23 7.83 -2.98
N VAL A 21 -6.28 8.77 -3.10
CA VAL A 21 -5.79 9.58 -1.98
C VAL A 21 -6.89 10.45 -1.39
N ASN A 22 -7.67 11.13 -2.23
CA ASN A 22 -8.72 12.03 -1.74
C ASN A 22 -9.92 11.27 -1.13
N LEU A 23 -10.32 10.13 -1.69
CA LEU A 23 -11.31 9.25 -1.06
C LEU A 23 -10.81 8.74 0.28
N GLY A 24 -9.53 8.36 0.37
CA GLY A 24 -8.95 7.91 1.63
C GLY A 24 -9.02 8.98 2.72
N TRP A 25 -8.65 10.22 2.40
CA TRP A 25 -8.79 11.34 3.33
C TRP A 25 -10.24 11.62 3.71
N TYR A 26 -11.14 11.64 2.73
CA TYR A 26 -12.57 11.85 2.97
C TYR A 26 -13.12 10.86 4.00
N PHE A 27 -12.88 9.56 3.79
CA PHE A 27 -13.34 8.53 4.72
C PHE A 27 -12.61 8.57 6.07
N ALA A 28 -11.32 8.93 6.10
CA ALA A 28 -10.62 9.14 7.36
C ALA A 28 -11.26 10.27 8.19
N PHE A 29 -11.64 11.37 7.56
CA PHE A 29 -12.39 12.45 8.23
C PHE A 29 -13.80 12.02 8.63
N ASP A 30 -14.43 11.10 7.89
CA ASP A 30 -15.68 10.44 8.25
C ASP A 30 -15.48 9.28 9.27
N SER A 31 -14.47 9.39 10.13
CA SER A 31 -14.20 8.46 11.23
C SER A 31 -13.93 7.01 10.80
N LYS A 32 -13.48 6.77 9.56
CA LYS A 32 -13.07 5.44 9.10
C LYS A 32 -11.57 5.23 9.26
N ARG A 33 -11.18 3.99 9.54
CA ARG A 33 -9.79 3.54 9.49
C ARG A 33 -9.49 3.08 8.08
N VAL A 34 -8.70 3.86 7.35
CA VAL A 34 -8.40 3.64 5.94
C VAL A 34 -6.96 3.18 5.73
N LEU A 35 -6.79 2.15 4.92
CA LEU A 35 -5.49 1.75 4.38
C LEU A 35 -5.46 2.04 2.88
N LEU A 36 -4.51 2.85 2.43
CA LEU A 36 -4.21 3.02 1.01
C LEU A 36 -3.07 2.07 0.63
N VAL A 37 -3.22 1.30 -0.44
CA VAL A 37 -2.16 0.45 -0.99
C VAL A 37 -1.78 1.01 -2.35
N ASP A 38 -0.61 1.64 -2.45
CA ASP A 38 -0.12 2.09 -3.74
C ASP A 38 0.43 0.88 -4.50
N LEU A 39 -0.23 0.49 -5.60
CA LEU A 39 0.14 -0.64 -6.44
C LEU A 39 0.71 -0.21 -7.81
N ASP A 40 1.13 1.06 -7.94
CA ASP A 40 1.72 1.59 -9.16
C ASP A 40 3.24 1.78 -8.99
N PRO A 41 4.11 1.19 -9.84
CA PRO A 41 5.55 1.44 -9.80
C PRO A 41 5.95 2.91 -9.99
N GLN A 42 5.04 3.78 -10.45
CA GLN A 42 5.25 5.23 -10.50
C GLN A 42 5.02 5.92 -9.15
N PHE A 43 4.55 5.21 -8.12
CA PHE A 43 4.44 5.67 -6.72
C PHE A 43 3.75 7.04 -6.53
N ASN A 44 2.85 7.39 -7.45
CA ASN A 44 2.20 8.72 -7.45
C ASN A 44 1.30 8.92 -6.24
N ALA A 45 0.61 7.87 -5.78
CA ALA A 45 -0.25 7.98 -4.60
C ALA A 45 0.60 8.13 -3.32
N SER A 46 1.70 7.36 -3.23
CA SER A 46 2.70 7.43 -2.16
C SER A 46 3.27 8.84 -2.02
N GLN A 47 3.77 9.42 -3.12
CA GLN A 47 4.32 10.78 -3.12
C GLN A 47 3.27 11.85 -2.88
N TYR A 48 2.06 11.70 -3.42
CA TYR A 48 0.99 12.67 -3.18
C TYR A 48 0.58 12.69 -1.70
N LEU A 49 0.54 11.54 -1.04
CA LEU A 49 0.14 11.43 0.35
C LEU A 49 1.22 11.91 1.35
N LEU A 50 2.49 11.57 1.12
CA LEU A 50 3.62 11.89 2.03
C LEU A 50 4.35 13.19 1.66
N GLY A 51 4.33 13.58 0.38
CA GLY A 51 5.29 14.52 -0.17
C GLY A 51 6.65 13.89 -0.45
N THR A 52 7.37 14.42 -1.44
CA THR A 52 8.62 13.83 -1.96
C THR A 52 9.69 13.63 -0.89
N ALA A 53 9.93 14.64 -0.05
CA ALA A 53 11.00 14.60 0.94
C ALA A 53 10.77 13.53 2.02
N GLU A 54 9.53 13.32 2.44
CA GLU A 54 9.17 12.31 3.44
C GLU A 54 9.17 10.91 2.83
N TYR A 55 8.59 10.74 1.63
CA TYR A 55 8.64 9.50 0.87
C TYR A 55 10.09 8.99 0.70
N GLU A 56 11.00 9.85 0.22
CA GLU A 56 12.40 9.45 0.07
C GLU A 56 13.05 9.11 1.41
N ARG A 57 12.70 9.82 2.49
CA ARG A 57 13.23 9.55 3.83
C ARG A 57 12.74 8.19 4.33
N ALA A 58 11.48 7.83 4.08
CA ALA A 58 10.92 6.53 4.43
C ALA A 58 11.71 5.41 3.74
N LEU A 59 11.93 5.52 2.43
CA LEU A 59 12.73 4.52 1.68
C LEU A 59 14.17 4.44 2.16
N ARG A 60 14.85 5.58 2.39
CA ARG A 60 16.22 5.61 2.92
C ARG A 60 16.34 4.96 4.30
N ARG A 61 15.27 4.99 5.11
CA ARG A 61 15.20 4.33 6.42
C ARG A 61 14.84 2.85 6.35
N GLY A 62 14.67 2.30 5.15
CA GLY A 62 14.34 0.88 4.96
C GLY A 62 12.86 0.56 5.17
N GLN A 63 11.96 1.54 5.05
CA GLN A 63 10.51 1.27 5.06
C GLN A 63 10.17 0.17 4.05
N ARG A 64 9.54 -0.90 4.54
CA ARG A 64 9.05 -1.98 3.68
C ARG A 64 7.85 -1.46 2.87
N THR A 65 7.68 -1.99 1.68
CA THR A 65 6.75 -1.48 0.66
C THR A 65 5.95 -2.64 0.08
N ILE A 66 5.01 -2.32 -0.82
CA ILE A 66 4.26 -3.34 -1.56
C ILE A 66 5.18 -4.30 -2.35
N TRP A 67 6.35 -3.82 -2.77
CA TRP A 67 7.38 -4.65 -3.40
C TRP A 67 7.77 -5.85 -2.54
N ASP A 68 7.94 -5.62 -1.25
CA ASP A 68 8.39 -6.64 -0.30
C ASP A 68 7.31 -7.73 -0.08
N VAL A 69 6.03 -7.35 -0.19
CA VAL A 69 4.91 -8.30 -0.19
C VAL A 69 4.97 -9.21 -1.42
N PHE A 70 5.31 -8.71 -2.61
CA PHE A 70 5.35 -9.52 -3.83
C PHE A 70 6.64 -10.32 -4.00
N GLU A 71 7.75 -9.87 -3.45
CA GLU A 71 9.06 -10.54 -3.56
C GLU A 71 9.36 -11.48 -2.39
N GLN A 72 8.43 -11.67 -1.45
CA GLN A 72 8.59 -12.66 -0.37
C GLN A 72 8.76 -14.11 -0.90
N SER A 73 8.13 -14.41 -2.04
CA SER A 73 8.17 -15.74 -2.66
C SER A 73 9.30 -15.90 -3.69
N THR A 74 9.99 -14.82 -4.06
CA THR A 74 11.17 -14.90 -4.92
C THR A 74 12.38 -15.19 -4.03
N ARG A 75 12.95 -16.39 -4.15
CA ARG A 75 14.17 -16.80 -3.42
C ARG A 75 15.33 -15.86 -3.73
N THR A 76 15.44 -14.80 -2.95
CA THR A 76 16.61 -13.92 -2.90
C THR A 76 17.33 -14.23 -1.59
N PRO A 77 18.65 -14.48 -1.57
CA PRO A 77 19.39 -14.93 -0.37
C PRO A 77 19.30 -14.02 0.87
N GLN A 78 18.68 -12.84 0.74
CA GLN A 78 18.64 -11.76 1.71
C GLN A 78 17.24 -11.57 2.35
N VAL A 79 16.22 -12.30 1.89
CA VAL A 79 14.87 -12.24 2.50
C VAL A 79 14.76 -13.36 3.53
N PRO A 80 14.40 -13.08 4.79
CA PRO A 80 14.23 -14.09 5.82
C PRO A 80 13.26 -15.19 5.37
N SER A 81 13.55 -16.43 5.73
CA SER A 81 12.64 -17.55 5.50
C SER A 81 11.35 -17.36 6.31
N GLY A 82 10.22 -17.12 5.64
CA GLY A 82 8.91 -16.96 6.28
C GLY A 82 7.93 -16.15 5.43
N ARG A 83 6.63 -16.18 5.79
CA ARG A 83 5.62 -15.27 5.21
C ARG A 83 5.94 -13.84 5.68
N PHE A 84 5.99 -12.89 4.75
CA PHE A 84 6.22 -11.48 5.05
C PHE A 84 5.09 -10.94 5.92
N ASP A 85 5.43 -10.26 7.02
CA ASP A 85 4.45 -9.58 7.85
C ASP A 85 4.07 -8.24 7.21
N ILE A 86 2.83 -8.14 6.72
CA ILE A 86 2.30 -6.95 6.06
C ILE A 86 2.35 -5.71 6.95
N HIS A 87 2.34 -5.86 8.28
CA HIS A 87 2.41 -4.72 9.21
C HIS A 87 3.73 -3.97 9.07
N GLU A 88 4.82 -4.64 8.68
CA GLU A 88 6.11 -3.98 8.43
C GLU A 88 6.05 -3.00 7.23
N ALA A 89 5.10 -3.20 6.31
CA ALA A 89 4.90 -2.36 5.13
C ALA A 89 3.95 -1.18 5.37
N ILE A 90 3.27 -1.14 6.52
CA ILE A 90 2.33 -0.07 6.84
C ILE A 90 3.11 1.16 7.31
N TYR A 91 2.95 2.26 6.59
CA TYR A 91 3.44 3.58 6.98
C TYR A 91 2.28 4.39 7.58
N PRO A 92 2.29 4.70 8.89
CA PRO A 92 1.24 5.49 9.52
C PRO A 92 1.29 6.92 8.99
N ARG A 93 0.18 7.42 8.41
CA ARG A 93 0.18 8.77 7.82
C ARG A 93 -0.47 9.81 8.71
N ALA A 94 -1.68 9.55 9.19
CA ALA A 94 -2.38 10.48 10.07
C ALA A 94 -3.51 9.79 10.85
N SER A 95 -3.74 10.26 12.07
CA SER A 95 -4.94 9.96 12.86
C SER A 95 -5.77 11.23 13.02
N ILE A 96 -7.08 11.12 12.85
CA ILE A 96 -8.03 12.21 12.98
C ILE A 96 -8.50 12.27 14.43
N SER A 97 -8.21 13.38 15.10
CA SER A 97 -8.49 13.58 16.53
C SER A 97 -9.99 13.50 16.86
N SER A 98 -10.86 13.93 15.94
CA SER A 98 -12.31 13.82 16.07
C SER A 98 -12.81 12.54 15.40
N GLY A 99 -13.25 11.56 16.20
CA GLY A 99 -13.98 10.39 15.71
C GLY A 99 -13.14 9.13 15.45
N GLY A 100 -11.83 9.16 15.67
CA GLY A 100 -11.00 7.94 15.64
C GLY A 100 -10.68 7.41 14.23
N GLY A 101 -10.96 8.20 13.19
CA GLY A 101 -10.55 7.89 11.84
C GLY A 101 -9.02 7.97 11.67
N LYS A 102 -8.49 7.26 10.69
CA LYS A 102 -7.07 7.30 10.35
C LYS A 102 -6.87 6.99 8.88
N ILE A 103 -5.74 7.43 8.35
CA ILE A 103 -5.24 7.02 7.05
C ILE A 103 -3.81 6.53 7.22
N ASP A 104 -3.57 5.30 6.77
CA ASP A 104 -2.27 4.66 6.69
C ASP A 104 -2.01 4.27 5.23
N VAL A 105 -0.75 4.00 4.88
CA VAL A 105 -0.38 3.66 3.50
C VAL A 105 0.66 2.56 3.41
N ILE A 106 0.48 1.63 2.49
CA ILE A 106 1.55 0.76 1.99
C ILE A 106 2.10 1.43 0.73
N LEU A 107 3.36 1.88 0.82
CA LEU A 107 4.02 2.64 -0.24
C LEU A 107 4.40 1.73 -1.43
N ALA A 108 4.46 2.34 -2.62
CA ALA A 108 5.08 1.75 -3.80
C ALA A 108 6.52 2.26 -3.99
N ARG A 109 7.26 1.60 -4.88
CA ARG A 109 8.59 2.02 -5.34
C ARG A 109 8.86 1.51 -6.75
N LEU A 110 9.84 2.11 -7.43
CA LEU A 110 10.15 1.81 -8.84
C LEU A 110 10.45 0.33 -9.08
N GLU A 111 11.09 -0.34 -8.12
CA GLU A 111 11.45 -1.75 -8.22
C GLU A 111 10.21 -2.62 -8.45
N LEU A 112 9.01 -2.22 -8.01
CA LEU A 112 7.75 -2.92 -8.31
C LEU A 112 7.58 -3.28 -9.79
N ALA A 113 8.12 -2.48 -10.71
CA ALA A 113 8.13 -2.77 -12.14
C ALA A 113 8.84 -4.09 -12.50
N LEU A 114 9.79 -4.55 -11.68
CA LEU A 114 10.49 -5.82 -11.84
C LEU A 114 9.62 -7.01 -11.42
N SER A 115 8.74 -6.85 -10.43
CA SER A 115 7.83 -7.91 -9.96
C SER A 115 6.83 -8.23 -11.05
N LEU A 116 6.40 -7.20 -11.79
CA LEU A 116 5.48 -7.33 -12.92
C LEU A 116 6.11 -8.06 -14.12
N LYS A 117 7.44 -8.08 -14.23
CA LYS A 117 8.17 -8.77 -15.30
C LYS A 117 8.54 -10.21 -14.96
N THR A 118 8.57 -10.56 -13.67
CA THR A 118 9.01 -11.87 -13.20
C THR A 118 7.82 -12.65 -12.64
N PRO A 119 7.13 -13.46 -13.47
CA PRO A 119 6.05 -14.31 -12.98
C PRO A 119 6.64 -15.38 -12.06
N TYR A 120 6.18 -15.40 -10.82
CA TYR A 120 6.43 -16.47 -9.87
C TYR A 120 5.09 -17.08 -9.49
N PRO A 121 4.96 -18.41 -9.38
CA PRO A 121 3.69 -19.03 -9.00
C PRO A 121 3.12 -18.39 -7.72
N GLN A 122 1.81 -18.12 -7.73
CA GLN A 122 1.04 -17.57 -6.60
C GLN A 122 1.25 -16.07 -6.31
N LYS A 123 2.10 -15.35 -7.06
CA LYS A 123 2.34 -13.91 -6.86
C LYS A 123 1.04 -13.09 -6.93
N GLU A 124 0.09 -13.52 -7.76
CA GLU A 124 -1.25 -12.94 -7.90
C GLU A 124 -2.12 -13.05 -6.65
N ARG A 125 -1.76 -13.91 -5.69
CA ARG A 125 -2.48 -14.11 -4.43
C ARG A 125 -1.81 -13.41 -3.24
N GLU A 126 -0.55 -13.01 -3.34
CA GLU A 126 0.25 -12.49 -2.22
C GLU A 126 -0.45 -11.34 -1.49
N LEU A 127 -0.85 -10.30 -2.22
CA LEU A 127 -1.53 -9.16 -1.64
C LEU A 127 -2.88 -9.55 -1.01
N SER A 128 -3.64 -10.42 -1.68
CA SER A 128 -4.93 -10.87 -1.16
C SER A 128 -4.80 -11.67 0.13
N GLN A 129 -3.74 -12.48 0.26
CA GLN A 129 -3.45 -13.26 1.47
C GLN A 129 -2.91 -12.37 2.59
N ALA A 130 -2.02 -11.45 2.26
CA ALA A 130 -1.43 -10.52 3.22
C ALA A 130 -2.49 -9.60 3.84
N ILE A 131 -3.45 -9.09 3.04
CA ILE A 131 -4.54 -8.23 3.55
C ILE A 131 -5.47 -8.99 4.53
N LEU A 132 -5.54 -10.32 4.49
CA LEU A 132 -6.34 -11.08 5.47
C LEU A 132 -5.84 -10.90 6.91
N ASP A 133 -4.54 -10.67 7.08
CA ASP A 133 -3.94 -10.43 8.40
C ASP A 133 -4.36 -9.07 8.99
N LEU A 134 -4.91 -8.17 8.17
CA LEU A 134 -5.35 -6.83 8.57
C LEU A 134 -6.86 -6.75 8.88
N GLU A 135 -7.55 -7.90 8.91
CA GLU A 135 -8.99 -7.91 9.15
C GLU A 135 -9.34 -7.39 10.55
N GLY A 136 -10.21 -6.39 10.59
CA GLY A 136 -10.63 -5.75 11.84
C GLY A 136 -9.81 -4.50 12.20
N GLU A 137 -8.65 -4.28 11.58
CA GLU A 137 -7.82 -3.09 11.81
C GLU A 137 -8.25 -1.89 10.97
N TYR A 138 -8.81 -2.16 9.80
CA TYR A 138 -9.29 -1.15 8.86
C TYR A 138 -10.77 -1.39 8.51
N ASP A 139 -11.46 -0.29 8.22
CA ASP A 139 -12.83 -0.31 7.73
C ASP A 139 -12.85 -0.27 6.19
N LEU A 140 -11.83 0.32 5.59
CA LEU A 140 -11.68 0.49 4.14
C LEU A 140 -10.22 0.27 3.70
N VAL A 141 -10.03 -0.53 2.65
CA VAL A 141 -8.76 -0.71 1.94
C VAL A 141 -8.93 -0.24 0.50
N LEU A 142 -8.17 0.78 0.11
CA LEU A 142 -8.14 1.34 -1.24
C LEU A 142 -6.88 0.86 -1.97
N ILE A 143 -7.03 0.27 -3.14
CA ILE A 143 -5.95 -0.30 -3.98
C ILE A 143 -5.91 0.41 -5.33
#